data_AF-A0A927NQ77-F1
#
_entry.id   AF-A0A927NQ77-F1
#
_cell.length_a   1.000
_cell.length_b   1.000
_cell.length_c   1.000
_cell.angle_alpha   90.00
_cell.angle_beta   90.00
_cell.angle_gamma   90.00
#
_symmetry.space_group_name_H-M   'P 1'
#
loop_
_entity.id
_entity.type
_entity.pdbx_description
1 polymer ?
#
loop_
_entity_poly.entity_id
_entity_poly.type
_entity_poly.pdbx_seq_one_letter_code
_entity_poly.pdbx_strand_id
1 'polypeptide(L)'
;MEEEKKIQPQNNGQNPNQSAQGGRKRRRHKKKGHGGNGGNVGNANNGGQAAANPANNVKKQEKSEKQPVQNNQNAQNAQNSNKGNHQQKQKQKNQPQNQSQNNNNANNNNNNNNNNAKKQQENRKDTYVYQLDGNLYINLTNKCSNGCDFCVRNERTSYFGHYLWLNNGEPTTEKVISACNGLGDLTRFKEAVFCGFGEPTYRMEQMLALCDYFHEKGLKTRLNTNGQGSLINKRDIIPEMKGKIDKISISLNASCAEKYQKICRSQFGENGFGAMIEFAKSCKRAGLECRFTLVDYVGEEEVELCKKLAQSVNVPLYVRKYISDC
;
A
#
# COMPACT_ATOMS: atom_id res chain seq x y z
N MET A 1 55.30 -18.75 21.75
CA MET A 1 54.58 -17.79 22.61
C MET A 1 53.27 -17.40 21.90
N GLU A 2 52.25 -18.26 21.77
CA GLU A 2 51.70 -19.25 22.74
C GLU A 2 51.29 -18.57 24.05
N GLU A 3 50.06 -18.70 24.56
CA GLU A 3 49.38 -19.97 24.86
C GLU A 3 47.94 -20.11 24.29
N GLU A 4 47.52 -21.35 24.04
CA GLU A 4 46.09 -21.73 24.08
C GLU A 4 45.64 -21.95 25.54
N LYS A 5 44.38 -21.66 25.88
CA LYS A 5 43.73 -22.25 27.07
C LYS A 5 42.37 -22.87 26.73
N LYS A 6 42.40 -24.19 26.51
CA LYS A 6 41.23 -25.08 26.47
C LYS A 6 40.73 -25.33 27.90
N ILE A 7 39.42 -25.26 28.11
CA ILE A 7 38.73 -25.99 29.19
C ILE A 7 37.49 -26.66 28.58
N GLN A 8 37.29 -27.94 28.87
CA GLN A 8 36.14 -28.75 28.45
C GLN A 8 35.22 -29.06 29.65
N PRO A 9 33.97 -29.49 29.42
CA PRO A 9 32.94 -29.50 30.46
C PRO A 9 33.10 -30.65 31.47
N GLN A 10 32.49 -30.46 32.65
CA GLN A 10 32.21 -31.55 33.59
C GLN A 10 30.74 -31.96 33.53
N ASN A 11 30.49 -33.24 33.73
CA ASN A 11 29.17 -33.87 33.67
C ASN A 11 29.12 -35.03 34.68
N ASN A 12 28.26 -34.94 35.70
CA ASN A 12 27.82 -36.01 36.61
C ASN A 12 26.79 -35.42 37.61
N GLY A 13 25.71 -36.11 37.98
CA GLY A 13 25.21 -37.37 37.43
C GLY A 13 23.91 -37.89 38.09
N GLN A 14 23.33 -38.91 37.44
CA GLN A 14 22.54 -40.03 37.98
C GLN A 14 21.32 -39.78 38.90
N ASN A 15 20.14 -39.92 38.27
CA ASN A 15 18.89 -40.50 38.81
C ASN A 15 19.11 -41.96 39.28
N PRO A 16 18.40 -42.54 40.28
CA PRO A 16 17.15 -43.28 39.95
C PRO A 16 16.06 -43.44 41.05
N ASN A 17 14.79 -43.38 40.66
CA ASN A 17 13.70 -44.33 41.01
C ASN A 17 12.47 -43.97 40.14
N GLN A 18 11.79 -44.85 39.38
CA GLN A 18 11.19 -46.17 39.65
C GLN A 18 10.10 -46.09 40.74
N SER A 19 8.89 -46.64 40.56
CA SER A 19 8.46 -47.80 39.73
C SER A 19 7.03 -47.59 39.14
N ALA A 20 6.69 -48.18 37.99
CA ALA A 20 5.81 -49.37 37.81
C ALA A 20 4.28 -49.15 38.07
N GLN A 21 3.31 -49.82 37.44
CA GLN A 21 3.35 -50.97 36.50
C GLN A 21 2.03 -51.10 35.67
N GLY A 22 2.07 -51.82 34.54
CA GLY A 22 0.89 -52.42 33.88
C GLY A 22 0.10 -51.54 32.88
N GLY A 23 -0.33 -51.98 31.69
CA GLY A 23 0.11 -53.14 30.89
C GLY A 23 -1.00 -54.13 30.49
N ARG A 24 -1.47 -54.09 29.23
CA ARG A 24 -2.06 -55.26 28.54
C ARG A 24 -1.99 -55.13 27.00
N LYS A 25 -1.85 -56.27 26.32
CA LYS A 25 -1.62 -56.39 24.86
C LYS A 25 -2.93 -56.73 24.13
N ARG A 26 -3.07 -56.33 22.86
CA ARG A 26 -3.83 -57.10 21.85
C ARG A 26 -3.05 -57.25 20.53
N ARG A 27 -2.84 -58.50 20.12
CA ARG A 27 -2.61 -58.95 18.73
C ARG A 27 -3.97 -58.88 17.99
N ARG A 28 -4.15 -59.02 16.67
CA ARG A 28 -3.41 -59.51 15.46
C ARG A 28 -4.14 -58.83 14.25
N HIS A 29 -3.74 -58.81 12.97
CA HIS A 29 -3.38 -59.91 12.05
C HIS A 29 -2.78 -59.37 10.72
N LYS A 30 -2.58 -60.23 9.70
CA LYS A 30 -1.87 -59.93 8.43
C LYS A 30 -2.34 -60.83 7.26
N LYS A 31 -2.83 -60.25 6.15
CA LYS A 31 -3.04 -60.79 4.77
C LYS A 31 -3.07 -59.57 3.82
N LYS A 32 -2.55 -59.49 2.57
CA LYS A 32 -2.18 -60.39 1.44
C LYS A 32 -3.34 -60.93 0.57
N GLY A 33 -3.26 -60.60 -0.74
CA GLY A 33 -4.16 -60.92 -1.86
C GLY A 33 -4.43 -59.63 -2.67
N HIS A 34 -4.07 -59.37 -3.95
CA HIS A 34 -3.91 -60.10 -5.24
C HIS A 34 -5.18 -60.23 -6.11
N GLY A 35 -5.05 -59.84 -7.39
CA GLY A 35 -6.02 -59.98 -8.48
C GLY A 35 -7.00 -58.80 -8.63
N GLY A 36 -7.35 -58.32 -9.84
CA GLY A 36 -6.77 -58.60 -11.17
C GLY A 36 -7.77 -58.37 -12.34
N ASN A 37 -7.29 -57.78 -13.45
CA ASN A 37 -8.00 -57.49 -14.72
C ASN A 37 -9.22 -56.53 -14.66
N GLY A 38 -9.53 -55.78 -15.73
CA GLY A 38 -8.73 -55.52 -16.94
C GLY A 38 -9.48 -54.76 -18.06
N GLY A 39 -8.72 -54.09 -18.95
CA GLY A 39 -9.07 -53.73 -20.35
C GLY A 39 -10.19 -52.69 -20.60
N ASN A 40 -10.41 -52.15 -21.81
CA ASN A 40 -9.65 -52.05 -23.08
C ASN A 40 -10.43 -51.06 -24.03
N VAL A 41 -10.00 -50.53 -25.19
CA VAL A 41 -8.83 -50.68 -26.09
C VAL A 41 -8.53 -49.32 -26.80
N GLY A 42 -7.26 -49.02 -27.10
CA GLY A 42 -6.87 -48.18 -28.27
C GLY A 42 -6.86 -46.64 -28.11
N ASN A 43 -6.24 -45.87 -29.01
CA ASN A 43 -5.41 -46.29 -30.17
C ASN A 43 -4.31 -45.24 -30.53
N ALA A 44 -3.46 -45.59 -31.50
CA ALA A 44 -2.31 -44.88 -32.08
C ALA A 44 -2.66 -43.47 -32.68
N ASN A 45 -1.72 -42.64 -33.16
CA ASN A 45 -0.46 -42.97 -33.86
C ASN A 45 0.57 -41.81 -33.92
N ASN A 46 1.78 -42.12 -34.43
CA ASN A 46 2.89 -41.29 -35.01
C ASN A 46 2.78 -39.74 -35.00
N GLY A 47 3.84 -38.93 -34.89
CA GLY A 47 5.30 -39.06 -35.03
C GLY A 47 5.85 -37.65 -35.42
N GLY A 48 7.13 -37.31 -35.57
CA GLY A 48 8.43 -37.96 -35.40
C GLY A 48 9.51 -37.15 -36.17
N GLN A 49 10.74 -37.04 -35.66
CA GLN A 49 11.91 -36.35 -36.30
C GLN A 49 11.78 -34.80 -36.48
N ALA A 50 12.84 -34.00 -36.73
CA ALA A 50 14.24 -34.04 -36.27
C ALA A 50 15.00 -32.71 -36.55
N ALA A 51 16.11 -32.50 -35.83
CA ALA A 51 17.35 -31.80 -36.26
C ALA A 51 17.43 -30.26 -36.43
N ALA A 52 18.69 -29.81 -36.46
CA ALA A 52 19.26 -28.59 -37.08
C ALA A 52 18.95 -27.19 -36.49
N ASN A 53 19.84 -26.75 -35.59
CA ASN A 53 20.37 -25.38 -35.62
C ASN A 53 21.46 -25.30 -36.72
N PRO A 54 21.69 -24.16 -37.38
CA PRO A 54 22.94 -23.47 -37.08
C PRO A 54 22.86 -21.93 -37.07
N ALA A 55 23.79 -21.31 -36.34
CA ALA A 55 24.00 -19.86 -36.36
C ALA A 55 24.73 -19.39 -37.63
N ASN A 56 24.63 -18.10 -37.92
CA ASN A 56 25.70 -17.39 -38.63
C ASN A 56 25.91 -15.97 -38.05
N ASN A 57 27.04 -15.34 -38.34
CA ASN A 57 27.63 -14.23 -37.56
C ASN A 57 28.23 -13.16 -38.51
N VAL A 58 29.04 -12.23 -37.99
CA VAL A 58 30.13 -11.47 -38.65
C VAL A 58 29.88 -9.98 -39.02
N LYS A 59 30.30 -9.06 -38.11
CA LYS A 59 31.08 -7.79 -38.33
C LYS A 59 30.41 -6.63 -39.13
N LYS A 60 30.84 -5.34 -39.11
CA LYS A 60 31.75 -4.50 -38.27
C LYS A 60 31.50 -2.98 -38.61
N GLN A 61 32.27 -2.06 -37.98
CA GLN A 61 32.55 -0.64 -38.38
C GLN A 61 31.41 0.39 -38.09
N GLU A 62 31.65 1.71 -37.96
CA GLU A 62 32.67 2.47 -37.21
C GLU A 62 32.26 3.97 -37.05
N LYS A 63 32.55 4.53 -35.86
CA LYS A 63 33.00 5.90 -35.49
C LYS A 63 32.88 7.13 -36.44
N SER A 64 32.10 8.12 -35.98
CA SER A 64 32.38 9.59 -35.97
C SER A 64 31.22 10.27 -35.21
N GLU A 65 31.31 11.10 -34.15
CA GLU A 65 32.26 12.11 -33.64
C GLU A 65 32.06 13.55 -34.19
N LYS A 66 31.96 14.51 -33.24
CA LYS A 66 31.97 15.99 -33.33
C LYS A 66 30.64 16.77 -33.53
N GLN A 67 30.45 17.73 -32.60
CA GLN A 67 29.55 18.91 -32.64
C GLN A 67 30.34 20.13 -33.23
N PRO A 68 29.87 21.41 -33.16
CA PRO A 68 28.52 21.97 -33.03
C PRO A 68 28.18 23.00 -34.16
N VAL A 69 27.00 23.63 -34.11
CA VAL A 69 26.73 24.93 -34.76
C VAL A 69 26.01 25.86 -33.77
N GLN A 70 26.28 27.17 -33.83
CA GLN A 70 25.80 28.21 -32.90
C GLN A 70 24.80 29.19 -33.54
N ASN A 71 24.16 30.00 -32.69
CA ASN A 71 23.61 31.34 -32.94
C ASN A 71 22.51 31.53 -34.01
N ASN A 72 21.31 31.87 -33.53
CA ASN A 72 20.89 33.28 -33.41
C ASN A 72 19.92 33.37 -32.22
N GLN A 73 20.01 34.31 -31.26
CA GLN A 73 20.15 35.76 -31.35
C GLN A 73 19.06 36.44 -32.20
N ASN A 74 17.98 36.85 -31.55
CA ASN A 74 17.52 38.23 -31.67
C ASN A 74 16.74 38.67 -30.44
N ALA A 75 17.07 39.83 -29.89
CA ALA A 75 16.40 40.45 -28.75
C ALA A 75 16.35 41.96 -28.95
N GLN A 76 15.14 42.49 -29.21
CA GLN A 76 14.79 43.90 -29.38
C GLN A 76 13.24 44.00 -29.44
N ASN A 77 12.56 45.05 -28.98
CA ASN A 77 13.05 46.18 -28.17
C ASN A 77 11.94 46.83 -27.33
N ALA A 78 12.37 47.58 -26.31
CA ALA A 78 11.75 48.73 -25.62
C ALA A 78 10.22 49.01 -25.69
N GLN A 79 9.62 49.06 -24.49
CA GLN A 79 8.91 50.24 -23.93
C GLN A 79 8.14 51.20 -24.87
N ASN A 80 6.87 51.47 -24.54
CA ASN A 80 6.50 52.85 -24.16
C ASN A 80 5.25 52.97 -23.27
N SER A 81 5.29 53.99 -22.41
CA SER A 81 4.17 54.69 -21.76
C SER A 81 3.09 55.16 -22.76
N ASN A 82 1.84 55.47 -22.37
CA ASN A 82 1.49 56.67 -21.59
C ASN A 82 0.04 56.64 -21.02
N LYS A 83 -0.36 57.74 -20.38
CA LYS A 83 -1.60 57.98 -19.64
C LYS A 83 -2.81 58.37 -20.53
N GLY A 84 -4.03 58.08 -20.06
CA GLY A 84 -4.96 59.17 -19.73
C GLY A 84 -6.35 59.26 -20.37
N ASN A 85 -7.34 59.41 -19.48
CA ASN A 85 -8.51 60.31 -19.53
C ASN A 85 -9.88 59.95 -20.18
N HIS A 86 -10.88 59.91 -19.29
CA HIS A 86 -12.15 60.68 -19.30
C HIS A 86 -13.23 60.48 -20.39
N GLN A 87 -14.38 59.91 -19.97
CA GLN A 87 -15.73 60.53 -19.99
C GLN A 87 -16.70 59.64 -19.17
N GLN A 88 -17.24 60.08 -18.03
CA GLN A 88 -18.43 60.93 -17.84
C GLN A 88 -19.75 60.42 -18.47
N LYS A 89 -20.74 60.09 -17.61
CA LYS A 89 -22.09 60.67 -17.65
C LYS A 89 -22.89 60.44 -16.33
N GLN A 90 -23.66 61.46 -15.96
CA GLN A 90 -24.92 61.47 -15.16
C GLN A 90 -25.02 60.49 -13.96
N LYS A 91 -25.04 60.90 -12.68
CA LYS A 91 -25.84 61.94 -11.97
C LYS A 91 -27.37 61.84 -12.17
N GLN A 92 -28.04 61.27 -11.17
CA GLN A 92 -29.25 61.88 -10.58
C GLN A 92 -29.05 62.05 -9.06
N LYS A 93 -29.81 62.94 -8.43
CA LYS A 93 -29.74 63.25 -6.99
C LYS A 93 -30.98 62.71 -6.27
N ASN A 94 -30.84 62.41 -4.98
CA ASN A 94 -31.71 62.97 -3.96
C ASN A 94 -31.01 63.02 -2.59
N GLN A 95 -31.44 63.93 -1.73
CA GLN A 95 -30.99 64.18 -0.36
C GLN A 95 -32.26 64.38 0.52
N PRO A 96 -32.15 64.57 1.84
CA PRO A 96 -31.51 63.67 2.79
C PRO A 96 -32.45 63.39 3.98
N GLN A 97 -32.16 62.38 4.81
CA GLN A 97 -32.54 62.45 6.22
C GLN A 97 -31.36 62.07 7.11
N ASN A 98 -31.29 62.75 8.25
CA ASN A 98 -30.17 62.75 9.18
C ASN A 98 -30.56 61.98 10.44
N GLN A 99 -29.84 60.91 10.76
CA GLN A 99 -29.84 60.32 12.10
C GLN A 99 -28.46 59.72 12.39
N SER A 100 -28.08 59.76 13.66
CA SER A 100 -26.70 59.63 14.12
C SER A 100 -26.49 58.36 14.95
N GLN A 101 -25.23 58.12 15.32
CA GLN A 101 -24.72 57.19 16.34
C GLN A 101 -24.47 55.72 15.94
N ASN A 102 -23.51 55.14 16.68
CA ASN A 102 -23.14 53.73 16.78
C ASN A 102 -22.54 53.04 15.54
N ASN A 103 -21.35 53.52 15.15
CA ASN A 103 -20.26 52.60 14.80
C ASN A 103 -19.95 51.62 15.96
N ASN A 104 -19.28 50.50 15.64
CA ASN A 104 -18.71 49.48 16.54
C ASN A 104 -19.60 48.27 16.92
N ASN A 105 -19.89 47.36 15.98
CA ASN A 105 -19.96 45.91 16.29
C ASN A 105 -19.88 44.92 15.10
N ALA A 106 -19.24 45.28 13.97
CA ALA A 106 -19.23 44.44 12.76
C ALA A 106 -18.15 43.32 12.73
N ASN A 107 -17.03 43.45 13.46
CA ASN A 107 -15.85 42.59 13.24
C ASN A 107 -15.77 41.31 14.09
N ASN A 108 -16.63 41.10 15.10
CA ASN A 108 -16.51 39.94 15.99
C ASN A 108 -17.11 38.63 15.44
N ASN A 109 -18.13 38.71 14.57
CA ASN A 109 -18.89 37.51 14.19
C ASN A 109 -18.12 36.56 13.25
N ASN A 110 -17.32 37.10 12.32
CA ASN A 110 -16.51 36.26 11.42
C ASN A 110 -15.41 35.49 12.16
N ASN A 111 -14.78 36.12 13.17
CA ASN A 111 -13.79 35.44 14.02
C ASN A 111 -14.44 34.33 14.85
N ASN A 112 -15.61 34.58 15.44
CA ASN A 112 -16.32 33.57 16.24
C ASN A 112 -16.76 32.36 15.39
N ASN A 113 -17.24 32.56 14.16
CA ASN A 113 -17.62 31.45 13.29
C ASN A 113 -16.40 30.60 12.86
N ASN A 114 -15.30 31.24 12.44
CA ASN A 114 -14.07 30.51 12.10
C ASN A 114 -13.47 29.77 13.30
N ASN A 115 -13.46 30.39 14.49
CA ASN A 115 -13.01 29.75 15.72
C ASN A 115 -13.89 28.55 16.11
N ASN A 116 -15.22 28.65 15.99
CA ASN A 116 -16.13 27.56 16.29
C ASN A 116 -15.98 26.39 15.30
N ALA A 117 -15.91 26.66 13.99
CA ALA A 117 -15.71 25.63 12.97
C ALA A 117 -14.37 24.89 13.17
N LYS A 118 -13.28 25.64 13.43
CA LYS A 118 -11.97 25.08 13.71
C LYS A 118 -11.95 24.24 14.99
N LYS A 119 -12.56 24.73 16.06
CA LYS A 119 -12.68 24.03 17.36
C LYS A 119 -13.56 22.77 17.29
N GLN A 120 -14.57 22.74 16.40
CA GLN A 120 -15.32 21.52 16.08
C GLN A 120 -14.49 20.52 15.27
N GLN A 121 -13.61 20.99 14.38
CA GLN A 121 -12.69 20.14 13.62
C GLN A 121 -11.54 19.59 14.50
N GLU A 122 -11.12 20.33 15.52
CA GLU A 122 -10.18 19.88 16.55
C GLU A 122 -10.83 18.83 17.48
N ASN A 123 -12.06 19.06 17.94
CA ASN A 123 -12.80 18.14 18.82
C ASN A 123 -13.41 16.90 18.12
N ARG A 124 -13.13 16.66 16.84
CA ARG A 124 -13.73 15.54 16.10
C ARG A 124 -13.12 14.19 16.50
N LYS A 125 -13.95 13.14 16.57
CA LYS A 125 -13.50 11.79 16.89
C LYS A 125 -12.78 11.16 15.68
N ASP A 126 -11.53 10.74 15.90
CA ASP A 126 -10.74 9.99 14.92
C ASP A 126 -11.41 8.68 14.52
N THR A 127 -11.37 8.33 13.23
CA THR A 127 -11.86 7.02 12.75
C THR A 127 -10.72 6.01 12.66
N TYR A 128 -10.58 5.17 13.69
CA TYR A 128 -9.62 4.05 13.71
C TYR A 128 -10.12 2.81 12.95
N VAL A 129 -11.44 2.62 12.88
CA VAL A 129 -12.12 1.45 12.30
C VAL A 129 -13.35 1.93 11.54
N TYR A 130 -13.58 1.43 10.32
CA TYR A 130 -14.72 1.79 9.48
C TYR A 130 -15.20 0.62 8.59
N GLN A 131 -16.40 0.73 8.02
CA GLN A 131 -17.01 -0.30 7.18
C GLN A 131 -17.12 0.21 5.74
N LEU A 132 -16.62 -0.56 4.77
CA LEU A 132 -16.76 -0.26 3.34
C LEU A 132 -16.82 -1.56 2.53
N ASP A 133 -17.75 -1.63 1.57
CA ASP A 133 -17.99 -2.79 0.67
C ASP A 133 -18.17 -4.15 1.37
N GLY A 134 -18.60 -4.16 2.64
CA GLY A 134 -18.74 -5.36 3.48
C GLY A 134 -17.43 -5.86 4.10
N ASN A 135 -16.37 -5.05 4.10
CA ASN A 135 -15.10 -5.32 4.78
C ASN A 135 -14.92 -4.36 5.97
N LEU A 136 -14.05 -4.73 6.91
CA LEU A 136 -13.74 -3.94 8.10
C LEU A 136 -12.38 -3.25 7.93
N TYR A 137 -12.37 -1.96 7.62
CA TYR A 137 -11.15 -1.21 7.33
C TYR A 137 -10.50 -0.65 8.61
N ILE A 138 -9.17 -0.78 8.71
CA ILE A 138 -8.37 -0.45 9.90
C ILE A 138 -7.36 0.65 9.56
N ASN A 139 -7.46 1.78 10.25
CA ASN A 139 -6.70 3.01 10.02
C ASN A 139 -5.71 3.27 11.19
N LEU A 140 -4.43 2.93 10.99
CA LEU A 140 -3.42 2.89 12.06
C LEU A 140 -2.51 4.11 12.17
N THR A 141 -2.41 4.93 11.11
CA THR A 141 -1.36 5.96 11.00
C THR A 141 -1.68 7.03 9.97
N ASN A 142 -1.16 8.24 10.19
CA ASN A 142 -1.12 9.31 9.17
C ASN A 142 0.17 9.24 8.31
N LYS A 143 1.20 8.49 8.71
CA LYS A 143 2.50 8.45 8.03
C LYS A 143 2.39 7.66 6.73
N CYS A 144 3.00 8.15 5.66
CA CYS A 144 3.15 7.43 4.40
C CYS A 144 4.52 7.78 3.81
N SER A 145 5.18 6.81 3.18
CA SER A 145 6.46 7.01 2.49
C SER A 145 6.31 7.60 1.09
N ASN A 146 5.07 7.81 0.63
CA ASN A 146 4.69 8.41 -0.63
C ASN A 146 3.80 9.64 -0.40
N GLY A 147 4.06 10.73 -1.11
CA GLY A 147 3.19 11.90 -1.22
C GLY A 147 2.40 11.92 -2.53
N CYS A 148 1.70 10.82 -2.88
CA CYS A 148 1.10 10.65 -4.20
C CYS A 148 0.12 11.78 -4.57
N ASP A 149 0.21 12.26 -5.82
CA ASP A 149 -0.65 13.29 -6.39
C ASP A 149 -2.14 12.91 -6.26
N PHE A 150 -2.46 11.71 -6.72
CA PHE A 150 -3.80 11.08 -6.77
C PHE A 150 -4.32 10.57 -5.41
N CYS A 151 -3.68 10.93 -4.29
CA CYS A 151 -4.10 10.41 -2.99
C CYS A 151 -5.31 11.19 -2.44
N VAL A 152 -6.44 10.51 -2.24
CA VAL A 152 -7.68 11.09 -1.69
C VAL A 152 -7.51 11.85 -0.37
N ARG A 153 -6.42 11.59 0.38
CA ARG A 153 -6.06 12.32 1.61
C ARG A 153 -5.72 13.80 1.38
N ASN A 154 -5.32 14.17 0.16
CA ASN A 154 -4.91 15.51 -0.24
C ASN A 154 -6.13 16.41 -0.46
N GLU A 155 -7.20 15.84 -0.99
CA GLU A 155 -8.40 16.54 -1.46
C GLU A 155 -9.56 16.47 -0.46
N ARG A 156 -9.68 15.37 0.29
CA ARG A 156 -10.89 15.06 1.06
C ARG A 156 -10.65 15.05 2.58
N THR A 157 -11.45 15.82 3.31
CA THR A 157 -11.46 15.87 4.79
C THR A 157 -12.15 14.66 5.43
N SER A 158 -12.87 13.87 4.63
CA SER A 158 -13.48 12.58 4.96
C SER A 158 -13.47 11.64 3.76
N TYR A 159 -13.64 10.34 3.97
CA TYR A 159 -13.71 9.32 2.92
C TYR A 159 -14.94 8.44 3.17
N PHE A 160 -15.96 8.50 2.30
CA PHE A 160 -17.29 7.90 2.53
C PHE A 160 -17.88 8.28 3.92
N GLY A 161 -17.76 9.55 4.31
CA GLY A 161 -18.20 10.07 5.62
C GLY A 161 -17.23 9.78 6.78
N HIS A 162 -16.21 8.94 6.61
CA HIS A 162 -15.26 8.60 7.66
C HIS A 162 -14.10 9.60 7.78
N TYR A 163 -13.79 10.01 9.01
CA TYR A 163 -12.73 10.97 9.31
C TYR A 163 -11.40 10.26 9.54
N LEU A 164 -10.69 9.98 8.44
CA LEU A 164 -9.47 9.15 8.44
C LEU A 164 -8.16 9.88 8.81
N TRP A 165 -8.13 11.22 8.79
CA TRP A 165 -7.04 11.98 9.41
C TRP A 165 -7.14 11.83 10.94
N LEU A 166 -6.09 11.26 11.54
CA LEU A 166 -5.98 10.99 12.98
C LEU A 166 -5.45 12.25 13.69
N ASN A 167 -6.34 13.08 14.23
CA ASN A 167 -5.97 14.33 14.88
C ASN A 167 -5.50 14.10 16.33
N ASN A 168 -5.99 13.03 16.98
CA ASN A 168 -5.78 12.73 18.39
C ASN A 168 -4.69 11.65 18.60
N GLY A 169 -3.77 11.54 17.63
CA GLY A 169 -2.65 10.60 17.64
C GLY A 169 -2.96 9.22 17.04
N GLU A 170 -1.91 8.49 16.70
CA GLU A 170 -2.01 7.13 16.15
C GLU A 170 -2.57 6.17 17.20
N PRO A 171 -3.57 5.32 16.88
CA PRO A 171 -4.19 4.44 17.87
C PRO A 171 -3.22 3.38 18.38
N THR A 172 -3.46 2.92 19.60
CA THR A 172 -2.90 1.70 20.15
C THR A 172 -3.75 0.49 19.74
N THR A 173 -3.21 -0.72 19.91
CA THR A 173 -3.92 -1.98 19.61
C THR A 173 -5.25 -2.05 20.36
N GLU A 174 -5.29 -1.62 21.62
CA GLU A 174 -6.45 -1.66 22.51
C GLU A 174 -7.53 -0.65 22.07
N LYS A 175 -7.14 0.54 21.56
CA LYS A 175 -8.07 1.50 20.97
C LYS A 175 -8.78 0.92 19.74
N VAL A 176 -8.06 0.18 18.90
CA VAL A 176 -8.64 -0.49 17.72
C VAL A 176 -9.52 -1.67 18.14
N ILE A 177 -9.05 -2.54 19.04
CA ILE A 177 -9.83 -3.68 19.57
C ILE A 177 -11.11 -3.21 20.25
N SER A 178 -11.06 -2.13 21.04
CA SER A 178 -12.24 -1.53 21.67
C SER A 178 -13.25 -1.01 20.63
N ALA A 179 -12.77 -0.35 19.57
CA ALA A 179 -13.62 0.08 18.45
C ALA A 179 -14.22 -1.11 17.69
N CYS A 180 -13.47 -2.19 17.46
CA CYS A 180 -13.98 -3.43 16.86
C CYS A 180 -15.03 -4.12 17.73
N ASN A 181 -14.76 -4.31 19.03
CA ASN A 181 -15.72 -4.92 19.97
C ASN A 181 -17.05 -4.16 20.02
N GLY A 182 -17.02 -2.83 19.88
CA GLY A 182 -18.22 -1.98 19.81
C GLY A 182 -19.08 -2.18 18.56
N LEU A 183 -18.62 -2.95 17.56
CA LEU A 183 -19.40 -3.31 16.37
C LEU A 183 -20.21 -4.60 16.53
N GLY A 184 -19.94 -5.40 17.59
CA GLY A 184 -20.52 -6.72 17.79
C GLY A 184 -19.75 -7.82 17.06
N ASP A 185 -20.46 -8.80 16.51
CA ASP A 185 -19.85 -9.91 15.75
C ASP A 185 -19.12 -9.40 14.50
N LEU A 186 -17.84 -9.78 14.37
CA LEU A 186 -16.97 -9.42 13.27
C LEU A 186 -17.03 -10.40 12.09
N THR A 187 -17.57 -11.61 12.26
CA THR A 187 -17.66 -12.61 11.18
C THR A 187 -18.61 -12.19 10.06
N ARG A 188 -19.47 -11.20 10.30
CA ARG A 188 -20.31 -10.54 9.29
C ARG A 188 -19.51 -9.77 8.22
N PHE A 189 -18.24 -9.47 8.48
CA PHE A 189 -17.35 -8.81 7.54
C PHE A 189 -16.59 -9.85 6.71
N LYS A 190 -16.31 -9.53 5.44
CA LYS A 190 -15.57 -10.42 4.52
C LYS A 190 -14.11 -10.63 4.94
N GLU A 191 -13.49 -9.54 5.39
CA GLU A 191 -12.09 -9.46 5.82
C GLU A 191 -11.84 -8.14 6.57
N ALA A 192 -10.85 -8.13 7.46
CA ALA A 192 -10.24 -6.94 8.03
C ALA A 192 -9.15 -6.41 7.08
N VAL A 193 -9.20 -5.11 6.75
CA VAL A 193 -8.36 -4.50 5.71
C VAL A 193 -7.54 -3.36 6.31
N PHE A 194 -6.23 -3.57 6.51
CA PHE A 194 -5.31 -2.53 6.94
C PHE A 194 -5.14 -1.50 5.80
N CYS A 195 -5.79 -0.35 5.94
CA CYS A 195 -5.90 0.69 4.92
C CYS A 195 -6.51 1.98 5.50
N GLY A 196 -5.86 3.11 5.27
CA GLY A 196 -6.32 4.43 5.70
C GLY A 196 -5.68 5.53 4.87
N PHE A 197 -5.41 6.69 5.48
CA PHE A 197 -4.67 7.77 4.80
C PHE A 197 -3.15 7.59 4.89
N GLY A 198 -2.64 6.80 5.84
CA GLY A 198 -1.24 6.38 5.91
C GLY A 198 -0.97 4.95 5.40
N GLU A 199 0.32 4.61 5.38
CA GLU A 199 0.86 3.30 5.01
C GLU A 199 0.95 2.40 6.25
N PRO A 200 0.17 1.29 6.35
CA PRO A 200 0.09 0.49 7.57
C PRO A 200 1.42 -0.05 8.10
N THR A 201 2.42 -0.27 7.24
CA THR A 201 3.74 -0.77 7.65
C THR A 201 4.57 0.23 8.47
N TYR A 202 4.11 1.45 8.74
CA TYR A 202 4.65 2.31 9.81
C TYR A 202 4.25 1.85 11.23
N ARG A 203 3.31 0.90 11.35
CA ARG A 203 2.76 0.37 12.61
C ARG A 203 2.79 -1.16 12.61
N MET A 204 3.88 -1.77 12.13
CA MET A 204 4.01 -3.24 11.97
C MET A 204 3.60 -4.03 13.21
N GLU A 205 4.12 -3.65 14.38
CA GLU A 205 3.81 -4.29 15.67
C GLU A 205 2.29 -4.33 15.95
N GLN A 206 1.62 -3.17 15.86
CA GLN A 206 0.19 -3.06 16.12
C GLN A 206 -0.63 -3.76 15.04
N MET A 207 -0.20 -3.68 13.77
CA MET A 207 -0.82 -4.39 12.66
C MET A 207 -0.79 -5.91 12.86
N LEU A 208 0.36 -6.47 13.27
CA LEU A 208 0.53 -7.90 13.49
C LEU A 208 -0.26 -8.38 14.73
N ALA A 209 -0.25 -7.62 15.83
CA ALA A 209 -1.07 -7.93 17.01
C ALA A 209 -2.58 -7.89 16.70
N LEU A 210 -3.02 -6.99 15.81
CA LEU A 210 -4.40 -6.96 15.33
C LEU A 210 -4.73 -8.14 14.41
N CYS A 211 -3.77 -8.68 13.65
CA CYS A 211 -3.98 -9.88 12.86
C CYS A 211 -4.38 -11.07 13.74
N ASP A 212 -3.68 -11.28 14.85
CA ASP A 212 -4.01 -12.34 15.82
C ASP A 212 -5.42 -12.16 16.37
N TYR A 213 -5.79 -10.95 16.80
CA TYR A 213 -7.16 -10.65 17.25
C TYR A 213 -8.22 -10.95 16.17
N PHE A 214 -7.99 -10.59 14.90
CA PHE A 214 -8.95 -10.88 13.83
C PHE A 214 -9.05 -12.39 13.53
N HIS A 215 -7.91 -13.10 13.52
CA HIS A 215 -7.88 -14.56 13.34
C HIS A 215 -8.54 -15.31 14.50
N GLU A 216 -8.39 -14.85 15.75
CA GLU A 216 -9.16 -15.35 16.91
C GLU A 216 -10.68 -15.15 16.76
N LYS A 217 -11.14 -14.13 16.01
CA LYS A 217 -12.56 -13.92 15.67
C LYS A 217 -12.95 -14.58 14.34
N GLY A 218 -12.08 -15.41 13.75
CA GLY A 218 -12.33 -16.10 12.48
C GLY A 218 -12.33 -15.19 11.24
N LEU A 219 -11.95 -13.91 11.38
CA LEU A 219 -11.99 -12.91 10.31
C LEU A 219 -10.64 -12.88 9.56
N LYS A 220 -10.70 -12.97 8.22
CA LYS A 220 -9.52 -12.94 7.35
C LYS A 220 -8.88 -11.55 7.24
N THR A 221 -7.57 -11.48 6.98
CA THR A 221 -6.80 -10.22 6.99
C THR A 221 -6.21 -9.83 5.63
N ARG A 222 -6.29 -8.55 5.26
CA ARG A 222 -5.62 -7.99 4.08
C ARG A 222 -4.80 -6.74 4.42
N LEU A 223 -3.57 -6.70 3.92
CA LEU A 223 -2.75 -5.48 3.84
C LEU A 223 -2.99 -4.78 2.49
N ASN A 224 -3.37 -3.50 2.52
CA ASN A 224 -3.17 -2.59 1.38
C ASN A 224 -1.91 -1.77 1.65
N THR A 225 -0.96 -1.75 0.71
CA THR A 225 0.35 -1.12 0.91
C THR A 225 0.87 -0.49 -0.39
N ASN A 226 1.80 0.46 -0.28
CA ASN A 226 2.66 0.93 -1.35
C ASN A 226 3.87 -0.01 -1.61
N GLY A 227 4.04 -1.06 -0.81
CA GLY A 227 5.09 -2.07 -0.97
C GLY A 227 6.47 -1.68 -0.43
N GLN A 228 6.61 -0.52 0.22
CA GLN A 228 7.89 -0.02 0.72
C GLN A 228 8.17 -0.39 2.18
N GLY A 229 7.38 -1.32 2.74
CA GLY A 229 7.42 -1.68 4.16
C GLY A 229 8.79 -2.11 4.67
N SER A 230 9.57 -2.84 3.87
CA SER A 230 10.94 -3.24 4.24
C SER A 230 11.92 -2.05 4.32
N LEU A 231 11.72 -1.00 3.50
CA LEU A 231 12.50 0.25 3.59
C LEU A 231 12.07 1.07 4.83
N ILE A 232 10.76 1.16 5.08
CA ILE A 232 10.20 1.87 6.25
C ILE A 232 10.74 1.27 7.56
N ASN A 233 10.80 -0.06 7.65
CA ASN A 233 11.26 -0.78 8.84
C ASN A 233 12.78 -1.04 8.86
N LYS A 234 13.50 -0.74 7.76
CA LYS A 234 14.95 -0.96 7.57
C LYS A 234 15.41 -2.41 7.69
N ARG A 235 14.54 -3.36 7.34
CA ARG A 235 14.74 -4.83 7.44
C ARG A 235 13.71 -5.54 6.58
N ASP A 236 13.86 -6.84 6.34
CA ASP A 236 12.77 -7.62 5.77
C ASP A 236 11.58 -7.70 6.76
N ILE A 237 10.36 -7.63 6.24
CA ILE A 237 9.08 -7.77 6.96
C ILE A 237 8.25 -8.97 6.47
N ILE A 238 8.68 -9.63 5.39
CA ILE A 238 7.98 -10.77 4.79
C ILE A 238 7.85 -11.96 5.76
N PRO A 239 8.84 -12.31 6.60
CA PRO A 239 8.71 -13.42 7.54
C PRO A 239 7.61 -13.24 8.60
N GLU A 240 7.44 -12.03 9.16
CA GLU A 240 6.43 -11.78 10.20
C GLU A 240 4.99 -11.78 9.66
N MET A 241 4.79 -11.36 8.40
CA MET A 241 3.46 -11.38 7.79
C MET A 241 2.95 -12.80 7.54
N LYS A 242 3.84 -13.81 7.53
CA LYS A 242 3.47 -15.19 7.21
C LYS A 242 2.61 -15.81 8.31
N GLY A 243 1.37 -16.15 7.95
CA GLY A 243 0.35 -16.63 8.89
C GLY A 243 -0.38 -15.52 9.66
N LYS A 244 -0.04 -14.24 9.43
CA LYS A 244 -0.71 -13.07 10.03
C LYS A 244 -1.55 -12.32 9.00
N ILE A 245 -1.02 -12.13 7.79
CA ILE A 245 -1.70 -11.50 6.66
C ILE A 245 -2.13 -12.58 5.66
N ASP A 246 -3.42 -12.76 5.44
CA ASP A 246 -3.92 -13.69 4.41
C ASP A 246 -3.68 -13.16 2.99
N LYS A 247 -3.88 -11.85 2.75
CA LYS A 247 -3.79 -11.23 1.41
C LYS A 247 -3.02 -9.91 1.40
N ILE A 248 -2.32 -9.61 0.31
CA ILE A 248 -1.57 -8.37 0.11
C ILE A 248 -1.95 -7.71 -1.22
N SER A 249 -2.36 -6.44 -1.17
CA SER A 249 -2.63 -5.60 -2.35
C SER A 249 -1.63 -4.44 -2.41
N ILE A 250 -0.74 -4.48 -3.40
CA ILE A 250 0.43 -3.61 -3.55
C ILE A 250 0.10 -2.52 -4.59
N SER A 251 0.37 -1.24 -4.28
CA SER A 251 -0.06 -0.10 -5.10
C SER A 251 0.96 0.26 -6.17
N LEU A 252 0.85 -0.35 -7.36
CA LEU A 252 1.79 -0.22 -8.48
C LEU A 252 1.73 1.17 -9.15
N ASN A 253 0.59 1.50 -9.74
CA ASN A 253 0.23 2.77 -10.40
C ASN A 253 1.15 3.31 -11.53
N ALA A 254 2.36 2.78 -11.74
CA ALA A 254 3.25 3.14 -12.84
C ALA A 254 4.11 1.96 -13.32
N SER A 255 4.61 2.01 -14.55
CA SER A 255 5.35 0.94 -15.21
C SER A 255 6.88 1.03 -15.04
N CYS A 256 7.41 2.15 -14.54
CA CYS A 256 8.83 2.34 -14.31
C CYS A 256 9.10 3.30 -13.13
N ALA A 257 10.35 3.35 -12.66
CA ALA A 257 10.73 4.10 -11.47
C ALA A 257 10.57 5.62 -11.62
N GLU A 258 10.94 6.19 -12.77
CA GLU A 258 10.75 7.61 -13.11
C GLU A 258 9.27 8.02 -13.02
N LYS A 259 8.40 7.32 -13.75
CA LYS A 259 6.94 7.55 -13.75
C LYS A 259 6.35 7.37 -12.36
N TYR A 260 6.78 6.33 -11.62
CA TYR A 260 6.37 6.11 -10.24
C TYR A 260 6.78 7.28 -9.34
N GLN A 261 8.04 7.73 -9.40
CA GLN A 261 8.50 8.82 -8.54
C GLN A 261 7.79 10.14 -8.86
N LYS A 262 7.48 10.39 -10.14
CA LYS A 262 6.71 11.56 -10.60
C LYS A 262 5.31 11.64 -9.99
N ILE A 263 4.59 10.52 -9.87
CA ILE A 263 3.17 10.48 -9.42
C ILE A 263 2.97 10.05 -7.96
N CYS A 264 3.92 9.30 -7.40
CA CYS A 264 3.88 8.78 -6.02
C CYS A 264 4.73 9.61 -5.05
N ARG A 265 5.70 10.40 -5.56
CA ARG A 265 6.59 11.27 -4.78
C ARG A 265 7.13 10.58 -3.53
N SER A 266 7.84 9.47 -3.73
CA SER A 266 8.35 8.66 -2.63
C SER A 266 9.52 9.36 -1.93
N GLN A 267 9.55 9.29 -0.60
CA GLN A 267 10.68 9.75 0.22
C GLN A 267 11.99 8.99 -0.08
N PHE A 268 11.88 7.81 -0.70
CA PHE A 268 13.01 6.96 -1.10
C PHE A 268 13.47 7.23 -2.55
N GLY A 269 12.85 8.17 -3.26
CA GLY A 269 13.09 8.37 -4.68
C GLY A 269 12.69 7.16 -5.53
N GLU A 270 13.33 7.00 -6.68
CA GLU A 270 13.14 5.87 -7.60
C GLU A 270 13.41 4.49 -6.96
N ASN A 271 14.26 4.42 -5.92
CA ASN A 271 14.47 3.20 -5.13
C ASN A 271 13.17 2.69 -4.49
N GLY A 272 12.21 3.59 -4.22
CA GLY A 272 10.89 3.26 -3.72
C GLY A 272 10.05 2.41 -4.69
N PHE A 273 10.31 2.47 -6.00
CA PHE A 273 9.71 1.57 -7.00
C PHE A 273 10.41 0.21 -7.00
N GLY A 274 11.74 0.19 -7.04
CA GLY A 274 12.52 -1.06 -7.00
C GLY A 274 12.23 -1.91 -5.76
N ALA A 275 12.12 -1.28 -4.60
CA ALA A 275 11.76 -1.95 -3.35
C ALA A 275 10.33 -2.52 -3.36
N MET A 276 9.35 -1.81 -3.94
CA MET A 276 7.98 -2.32 -4.11
C MET A 276 7.95 -3.55 -5.03
N ILE A 277 8.73 -3.57 -6.11
CA ILE A 277 8.84 -4.73 -7.00
C ILE A 277 9.50 -5.92 -6.30
N GLU A 278 10.61 -5.73 -5.57
CA GLU A 278 11.22 -6.82 -4.79
C GLU A 278 10.36 -7.26 -3.60
N PHE A 279 9.57 -6.39 -2.99
CA PHE A 279 8.59 -6.75 -1.97
C PHE A 279 7.51 -7.67 -2.56
N ALA A 280 6.97 -7.34 -3.74
CA ALA A 280 6.01 -8.19 -4.44
C ALA A 280 6.60 -9.57 -4.81
N LYS A 281 7.82 -9.59 -5.34
CA LYS A 281 8.57 -10.82 -5.64
C LYS A 281 8.86 -11.62 -4.37
N SER A 282 9.18 -10.97 -3.25
CA SER A 282 9.43 -11.64 -1.97
C SER A 282 8.16 -12.25 -1.38
N CYS A 283 7.01 -11.57 -1.47
CA CYS A 283 5.71 -12.14 -1.09
C CYS A 283 5.44 -13.44 -1.87
N LYS A 284 5.63 -13.39 -3.20
CA LYS A 284 5.46 -14.55 -4.09
C LYS A 284 6.41 -15.71 -3.74
N ARG A 285 7.70 -15.42 -3.48
CA ARG A 285 8.70 -16.42 -3.03
C ARG A 285 8.35 -17.04 -1.67
N ALA A 286 7.77 -16.28 -0.75
CA ALA A 286 7.39 -16.73 0.59
C ALA A 286 6.08 -17.55 0.63
N GLY A 287 5.29 -17.53 -0.46
CA GLY A 287 3.99 -18.19 -0.58
C GLY A 287 2.81 -17.35 -0.08
N LEU A 288 2.94 -16.02 -0.01
CA LEU A 288 1.85 -15.12 0.38
C LEU A 288 0.95 -14.78 -0.82
N GLU A 289 -0.36 -14.66 -0.62
CA GLU A 289 -1.30 -14.22 -1.66
C GLU A 289 -1.11 -12.72 -1.92
N CYS A 290 -0.25 -12.36 -2.87
CA CYS A 290 -0.03 -10.98 -3.30
C CYS A 290 -0.59 -10.69 -4.70
N ARG A 291 -1.09 -9.46 -4.88
CA ARG A 291 -1.41 -8.86 -6.18
C ARG A 291 -0.95 -7.41 -6.22
N PHE A 292 -0.63 -6.92 -7.41
CA PHE A 292 -0.60 -5.49 -7.67
C PHE A 292 -2.02 -4.95 -7.82
N THR A 293 -2.16 -3.67 -7.52
CA THR A 293 -3.32 -2.85 -7.81
C THR A 293 -2.87 -1.56 -8.46
N LEU A 294 -3.68 -1.07 -9.41
CA LEU A 294 -3.48 0.19 -10.10
C LEU A 294 -4.79 0.98 -10.03
N VAL A 295 -4.72 2.31 -10.06
CA VAL A 295 -5.91 3.17 -10.25
C VAL A 295 -5.96 3.66 -11.69
N ASP A 296 -7.11 3.48 -12.32
CA ASP A 296 -7.37 3.72 -13.74
C ASP A 296 -7.58 5.22 -14.03
N TYR A 297 -6.51 5.99 -13.82
CA TYR A 297 -6.40 7.43 -14.16
C TYR A 297 -5.13 7.74 -14.97
N VAL A 298 -4.24 6.76 -15.13
CA VAL A 298 -2.90 6.91 -15.75
C VAL A 298 -2.89 6.71 -17.27
N GLY A 299 -4.04 6.38 -17.87
CA GLY A 299 -4.20 6.14 -19.31
C GLY A 299 -3.93 4.69 -19.72
N GLU A 300 -4.60 4.26 -20.80
CA GLU A 300 -4.63 2.86 -21.25
C GLU A 300 -3.24 2.28 -21.59
N GLU A 301 -2.34 3.11 -22.13
CA GLU A 301 -0.96 2.72 -22.42
C GLU A 301 -0.21 2.34 -21.13
N GLU A 302 -0.30 3.18 -20.10
CA GLU A 302 0.36 2.94 -18.80
C GLU A 302 -0.25 1.73 -18.08
N VAL A 303 -1.57 1.55 -18.19
CA VAL A 303 -2.29 0.37 -17.71
C VAL A 303 -1.76 -0.91 -18.38
N GLU A 304 -1.51 -0.88 -19.70
CA GLU A 304 -0.97 -2.01 -20.45
C GLU A 304 0.51 -2.27 -20.16
N LEU A 305 1.34 -1.24 -20.00
CA LEU A 305 2.73 -1.37 -19.54
C LEU A 305 2.78 -1.96 -18.11
N CYS A 306 1.85 -1.57 -17.24
CA CYS A 306 1.72 -2.15 -15.90
C CYS A 306 1.28 -3.62 -15.92
N LYS A 307 0.41 -4.04 -16.86
CA LYS A 307 0.08 -5.47 -17.06
C LYS A 307 1.32 -6.28 -17.43
N LYS A 308 2.11 -5.79 -18.40
CA LYS A 308 3.35 -6.45 -18.86
C LYS A 308 4.39 -6.57 -17.74
N LEU A 309 4.55 -5.54 -16.91
CA LEU A 309 5.39 -5.57 -15.71
C LEU A 309 4.90 -6.57 -14.65
N ALA A 310 3.60 -6.60 -14.38
CA ALA A 310 3.01 -7.53 -13.41
C ALA A 310 3.17 -9.00 -13.86
N GLN A 311 3.01 -9.26 -15.16
CA GLN A 311 3.27 -10.55 -15.80
C GLN A 311 4.75 -10.96 -15.67
N SER A 312 5.70 -10.07 -15.96
CA SER A 312 7.14 -10.40 -15.95
C SER A 312 7.70 -10.76 -14.56
N VAL A 313 7.01 -10.36 -13.49
CA VAL A 313 7.33 -10.78 -12.10
C VAL A 313 6.38 -11.84 -11.52
N ASN A 314 5.45 -12.36 -12.32
CA ASN A 314 4.46 -13.39 -11.94
C ASN A 314 3.59 -13.00 -10.71
N VAL A 315 3.09 -11.76 -10.71
CA VAL A 315 2.16 -11.24 -9.69
C VAL A 315 0.92 -10.70 -10.41
N PRO A 316 -0.32 -11.14 -10.07
CA PRO A 316 -1.54 -10.64 -10.72
C PRO A 316 -1.72 -9.13 -10.55
N LEU A 317 -2.30 -8.46 -11.55
CA LEU A 317 -2.69 -7.05 -11.48
C LEU A 317 -4.21 -6.89 -11.43
N TYR A 318 -4.70 -6.10 -10.49
CA TYR A 318 -6.10 -5.67 -10.42
C TYR A 318 -6.21 -4.15 -10.70
N VAL A 319 -6.78 -3.81 -11.86
CA VAL A 319 -7.08 -2.42 -12.23
C VAL A 319 -8.35 -1.98 -11.51
N ARG A 320 -8.26 -0.87 -10.76
CA ARG A 320 -9.39 -0.25 -10.05
C ARG A 320 -9.84 0.97 -10.84
N LYS A 321 -11.16 1.12 -11.09
CA LYS A 321 -11.71 2.37 -11.59
C LYS A 321 -11.27 3.55 -10.70
N TYR A 322 -10.93 4.68 -11.30
CA TYR A 322 -10.78 5.93 -10.56
C TYR A 322 -12.13 6.33 -9.94
N ILE A 323 -12.09 6.95 -8.76
CA ILE A 323 -13.28 7.42 -8.04
C ILE A 323 -13.31 8.95 -8.19
N SER A 324 -14.00 9.43 -9.23
CA SER A 324 -14.17 10.87 -9.45
C SER A 324 -15.02 11.50 -8.34
N ASP A 325 -16.19 10.91 -8.05
CA ASP A 325 -17.25 11.55 -7.27
C ASP A 325 -17.68 10.68 -6.07
N CYS A 326 -17.72 11.29 -4.88
CA CYS A 326 -18.47 10.83 -3.70
C CYS A 326 -18.90 12.06 -2.89
#